data_AF-A0A7W8D0X6-F1
#
_entry.id   AF-A0A7W8D0X6-F1
#
_cell.length_a   1.000
_cell.length_b   1.000
_cell.length_c   1.000
_cell.angle_alpha   90.00
_cell.angle_beta   90.00
_cell.angle_gamma   90.00
#
_symmetry.space_group_name_H-M   'P 1'
#
loop_
_entity.id
_entity.type
_entity.pdbx_description
1 polymer ?
#
loop_
_entity_poly.entity_id
_entity_poly.type
_entity_poly.pdbx_seq_one_letter_code
_entity_poly.pdbx_strand_id
1 'polypeptide(L)'
;QKSIYVLLGFVTLTDVLGWFFQTFVLTGISLNFMLMGVAFAATFANLVDEQELDPIVQRFNPVLNISILAAIVDLGAPLDYHLIMGAGVYTAVYIIARAIGKYGGARIGATIMHMPETVQKYLGLTLLPHSGVSLVFTGIACATLAPLPDCVSLVQGTIAAAAVINEIIAVILAKKGFEKSGEIRVTSK
;
A
#
# COMPACT_ATOMS: atom_id res chain seq x y z
N GLN A 1 -2.34 -8.32 -28.37
CA GLN A 1 -2.32 -6.87 -28.58
C GLN A 1 -3.66 -6.21 -28.30
N LYS A 2 -4.79 -6.67 -28.87
CA LYS A 2 -6.11 -6.04 -28.62
C LYS A 2 -6.49 -5.97 -27.12
N SER A 3 -6.24 -7.03 -26.35
CA SER A 3 -6.64 -7.12 -24.94
C SER A 3 -5.96 -6.11 -23.99
N ILE A 4 -4.73 -5.67 -24.28
CA ILE A 4 -4.05 -4.65 -23.44
C ILE A 4 -4.63 -3.25 -23.66
N TYR A 5 -5.00 -2.91 -24.89
CA TYR A 5 -5.66 -1.64 -25.19
C TYR A 5 -7.04 -1.58 -24.54
N VAL A 6 -7.75 -2.70 -24.49
CA VAL A 6 -9.03 -2.83 -23.77
C VAL A 6 -8.82 -2.61 -22.28
N LEU A 7 -7.82 -3.25 -21.66
CA LEU A 7 -7.49 -3.06 -20.24
C LEU A 7 -7.16 -1.59 -19.94
N LEU A 8 -6.26 -0.98 -20.70
CA LEU A 8 -5.89 0.43 -20.54
C LEU A 8 -7.10 1.37 -20.75
N GLY A 9 -7.96 1.05 -21.71
CA GLY A 9 -9.21 1.77 -21.95
C GLY A 9 -10.15 1.70 -20.75
N PHE A 10 -10.30 0.54 -20.11
CA PHE A 10 -11.15 0.41 -18.93
C PHE A 10 -10.54 1.06 -17.68
N VAL A 11 -9.22 0.98 -17.49
CA VAL A 11 -8.55 1.69 -16.39
C VAL A 11 -8.75 3.20 -16.53
N THR A 12 -8.45 3.75 -17.71
CA THR A 12 -8.65 5.19 -17.97
C THR A 12 -10.11 5.60 -17.88
N LEU A 13 -11.04 4.78 -18.34
CA LEU A 13 -12.48 5.03 -18.18
C LEU A 13 -12.88 5.07 -16.70
N THR A 14 -12.36 4.15 -15.88
CA THR A 14 -12.63 4.11 -14.44
C THR A 14 -12.14 5.38 -13.76
N ASP A 15 -10.93 5.84 -14.11
CA ASP A 15 -10.37 7.10 -13.57
C ASP A 15 -11.18 8.33 -14.02
N VAL A 16 -11.58 8.40 -15.30
CA VAL A 16 -12.39 9.50 -15.82
C VAL A 16 -13.77 9.54 -15.17
N LEU A 17 -14.41 8.39 -14.99
CA LEU A 17 -15.68 8.30 -14.26
C LEU A 17 -15.49 8.72 -12.80
N GLY A 18 -14.45 8.23 -12.12
CA GLY A 18 -14.13 8.64 -10.76
C GLY A 18 -13.98 10.16 -10.64
N TRP A 19 -13.18 10.76 -11.53
CA TRP A 19 -13.02 12.21 -11.59
C TRP A 19 -14.35 12.94 -11.83
N PHE A 20 -15.15 12.49 -12.80
CA PHE A 20 -16.47 13.07 -13.08
C PHE A 20 -17.39 13.03 -11.86
N PHE A 21 -17.49 11.87 -11.20
CA PHE A 21 -18.33 11.73 -10.01
C PHE A 21 -17.83 12.62 -8.87
N GLN A 22 -16.52 12.70 -8.64
CA GLN A 22 -15.95 13.57 -7.62
C GLN A 22 -16.22 15.06 -7.91
N THR A 23 -16.15 15.48 -9.18
CA THR A 23 -16.32 16.89 -9.55
C THR A 23 -17.78 17.33 -9.62
N PHE A 24 -18.68 16.50 -10.16
CA PHE A 24 -20.04 16.94 -10.49
C PHE A 24 -21.14 16.35 -9.60
N VAL A 25 -20.93 15.18 -9.00
CA VAL A 25 -21.99 14.45 -8.25
C VAL A 25 -21.73 14.48 -6.75
N LEU A 26 -20.51 14.14 -6.35
CA LEU A 26 -20.08 13.98 -4.97
C LEU A 26 -19.30 15.20 -4.50
N THR A 27 -19.85 16.40 -4.74
CA THR A 27 -19.21 17.66 -4.37
C THR A 27 -19.03 17.73 -2.84
N GLY A 28 -17.81 17.49 -2.37
CA GLY A 28 -17.46 17.45 -0.94
C GLY A 28 -16.90 16.12 -0.45
N ILE A 29 -16.89 15.06 -1.28
CA ILE A 29 -16.26 13.78 -0.96
C ILE A 29 -15.10 13.53 -1.92
N SER A 30 -13.89 13.40 -1.39
CA SER A 30 -12.71 13.00 -2.17
C SER A 30 -12.73 11.50 -2.39
N LEU A 31 -12.81 11.06 -3.66
CA LEU A 31 -12.73 9.64 -4.00
C LEU A 31 -11.28 9.14 -3.89
N ASN A 32 -11.12 7.92 -3.40
CA ASN A 32 -9.81 7.28 -3.32
C ASN A 32 -9.54 6.47 -4.59
N PHE A 33 -8.75 7.05 -5.50
CA PHE A 33 -8.40 6.45 -6.80
C PHE A 33 -7.66 5.11 -6.67
N MET A 34 -6.87 4.93 -5.61
CA MET A 34 -6.21 3.66 -5.36
C MET A 34 -7.22 2.55 -5.01
N LEU A 35 -8.25 2.85 -4.21
CA LEU A 35 -9.32 1.88 -3.94
C LEU A 35 -10.14 1.57 -5.19
N MET A 36 -10.39 2.58 -6.05
CA MET A 36 -11.05 2.35 -7.34
C MET A 36 -10.24 1.40 -8.23
N GLY A 37 -8.91 1.61 -8.32
CA GLY A 37 -8.02 0.72 -9.07
C GLY A 37 -7.98 -0.71 -8.52
N VAL A 38 -7.96 -0.89 -7.19
CA VAL A 38 -8.03 -2.22 -6.56
C VAL A 38 -9.38 -2.90 -6.83
N ALA A 39 -10.48 -2.17 -6.73
CA ALA A 39 -11.81 -2.69 -7.03
C ALA A 39 -11.95 -3.10 -8.50
N PHE A 40 -11.42 -2.28 -9.42
CA PHE A 40 -11.34 -2.61 -10.85
C PHE A 40 -10.52 -3.87 -11.08
N ALA A 41 -9.30 -3.95 -10.54
CA ALA A 41 -8.41 -5.09 -10.73
C ALA A 41 -9.01 -6.39 -10.18
N ALA A 42 -9.64 -6.32 -9.00
CA ALA A 42 -10.35 -7.46 -8.41
C ALA A 42 -11.51 -7.92 -9.31
N THR A 43 -12.31 -6.98 -9.82
CA THR A 43 -13.42 -7.30 -10.72
C THR A 43 -12.91 -7.92 -12.02
N PHE A 44 -11.90 -7.31 -12.63
CA PHE A 44 -11.29 -7.78 -13.88
C PHE A 44 -10.71 -9.19 -13.75
N ALA A 45 -9.96 -9.46 -12.67
CA ALA A 45 -9.38 -10.78 -12.42
C ALA A 45 -10.43 -11.88 -12.18
N ASN A 46 -11.66 -11.52 -11.76
CA ASN A 46 -12.75 -12.47 -11.57
C ASN A 46 -13.65 -12.65 -12.82
N LEU A 47 -13.53 -11.78 -13.83
CA LEU A 47 -14.32 -11.85 -15.07
C LEU A 47 -13.58 -12.53 -16.22
N VAL A 48 -12.24 -12.60 -16.15
CA VAL A 48 -11.39 -13.14 -17.21
C VAL A 48 -10.85 -14.50 -16.77
N ASP A 49 -10.93 -15.49 -17.66
CA ASP A 49 -10.37 -16.81 -17.40
C ASP A 49 -8.84 -16.74 -17.20
N GLU A 50 -8.31 -17.56 -16.30
CA GLU A 50 -6.89 -17.56 -15.89
C GLU A 50 -5.92 -17.69 -17.08
N GLN A 51 -6.28 -18.51 -18.07
CA GLN A 51 -5.48 -18.72 -19.29
C GLN A 51 -5.33 -17.45 -20.15
N GLU A 52 -6.30 -16.54 -20.09
CA GLU A 52 -6.27 -15.25 -20.78
C GLU A 52 -5.71 -14.14 -19.90
N LEU A 53 -5.90 -14.23 -18.58
CA LEU A 53 -5.45 -13.23 -17.61
C LEU A 53 -3.92 -13.11 -17.60
N ASP A 54 -3.20 -14.24 -17.52
CA ASP A 54 -1.74 -14.29 -17.47
C ASP A 54 -1.06 -13.53 -18.62
N PRO A 55 -1.36 -13.80 -19.90
CA PRO A 55 -0.75 -13.08 -21.01
C PRO A 55 -1.17 -11.60 -21.07
N ILE A 56 -2.31 -11.21 -20.50
CA ILE A 56 -2.71 -9.81 -20.37
C ILE A 56 -1.86 -9.11 -19.31
N VAL A 57 -1.74 -9.69 -18.11
CA VAL A 57 -0.93 -9.15 -17.01
C VAL A 57 0.53 -9.02 -17.42
N GLN A 58 1.10 -10.03 -18.07
CA GLN A 58 2.48 -9.98 -18.57
C GLN A 58 2.73 -8.82 -19.54
N ARG A 59 1.77 -8.52 -20.41
CA ARG A 59 1.87 -7.38 -21.34
C ARG A 59 1.67 -6.04 -20.63
N PHE A 60 0.90 -6.01 -19.55
CA PHE A 60 0.66 -4.82 -18.75
C PHE A 60 1.82 -4.50 -17.80
N ASN A 61 2.59 -5.50 -17.36
CA ASN A 61 3.72 -5.36 -16.43
C ASN A 61 4.71 -4.22 -16.76
N PRO A 62 5.11 -3.96 -18.03
CA PRO A 62 5.98 -2.83 -18.35
C PRO A 62 5.34 -1.47 -17.98
N VAL A 63 4.05 -1.29 -18.28
CA VAL A 63 3.30 -0.08 -17.91
C VAL A 63 3.21 0.01 -16.40
N LEU A 64 2.83 -1.08 -15.73
CA LEU A 64 2.72 -1.15 -14.28
C LEU A 64 4.05 -0.80 -13.60
N ASN A 65 5.18 -1.33 -14.08
CA ASN A 65 6.50 -1.06 -13.52
C ASN A 65 6.89 0.42 -13.65
N ILE A 66 6.61 1.04 -14.81
CA ILE A 66 6.85 2.48 -15.01
C ILE A 66 5.95 3.30 -14.09
N SER A 67 4.66 2.96 -13.98
CA SER A 67 3.71 3.63 -13.10
C SER A 67 4.10 3.51 -11.62
N ILE A 68 4.53 2.32 -11.17
CA ILE A 68 5.01 2.10 -9.80
C ILE A 68 6.28 2.92 -9.55
N LEU A 69 7.23 2.94 -10.49
CA LEU A 69 8.43 3.75 -10.36
C LEU A 69 8.08 5.25 -10.24
N ALA A 70 7.20 5.75 -11.10
CA ALA A 70 6.74 7.13 -11.04
C ALA A 70 6.05 7.44 -9.70
N ALA A 71 5.19 6.54 -9.22
CA ALA A 71 4.53 6.69 -7.92
C ALA A 71 5.52 6.69 -6.76
N ILE A 72 6.54 5.82 -6.76
CA ILE A 72 7.58 5.81 -5.71
C ILE A 72 8.37 7.12 -5.71
N VAL A 73 8.72 7.65 -6.89
CA VAL A 73 9.43 8.93 -7.01
C VAL A 73 8.55 10.09 -6.55
N ASP A 74 7.29 10.14 -6.96
CA ASP A 74 6.33 11.18 -6.58
C ASP A 74 6.06 11.17 -5.08
N LEU A 75 5.90 9.99 -4.48
CA LEU A 75 5.76 9.84 -3.04
C LEU A 75 7.05 10.15 -2.28
N GLY A 76 8.21 9.96 -2.90
CA GLY A 76 9.54 10.26 -2.36
C GLY A 76 9.90 11.75 -2.40
N ALA A 77 9.46 12.47 -3.43
CA ALA A 77 9.79 13.88 -3.68
C ALA A 77 9.40 14.85 -2.54
N PRO A 78 8.23 14.74 -1.87
CA PRO A 78 7.85 15.62 -0.79
C PRO A 78 8.40 15.21 0.60
N LEU A 79 9.25 14.18 0.68
CA LEU A 79 9.89 13.82 1.95
C LEU A 79 11.01 14.81 2.31
N ASP A 80 10.74 15.71 3.25
CA ASP A 80 11.77 16.55 3.86
C ASP A 80 12.55 15.77 4.93
N TYR A 81 13.84 15.53 4.67
CA TYR A 81 14.71 14.81 5.59
C TYR A 81 14.96 15.55 6.91
N HIS A 82 14.74 16.87 6.98
CA HIS A 82 14.85 17.62 8.24
C HIS A 82 13.68 17.29 9.17
N LEU A 83 12.48 17.10 8.62
CA LEU A 83 11.31 16.69 9.39
C LEU A 83 11.48 15.28 9.97
N ILE A 84 12.23 14.42 9.27
CA ILE A 84 12.57 13.07 9.73
C ILE A 84 13.42 13.10 11.00
N MET A 85 14.39 14.03 11.10
CA MET A 85 15.23 14.18 12.28
C MET A 85 14.51 14.82 13.48
N GLY A 86 13.49 15.65 13.25
CA GLY A 86 12.73 16.33 14.32
C GLY A 86 11.63 15.49 14.98
N ALA A 87 11.11 14.46 14.29
CA ALA A 87 9.93 13.70 14.73
C ALA A 87 10.21 12.56 15.73
N GLY A 88 11.44 12.41 16.23
CA GLY A 88 11.99 11.17 16.82
C GLY A 88 11.05 10.37 17.75
N VAL A 89 10.45 11.00 18.77
CA VAL A 89 9.56 10.29 19.72
C VAL A 89 8.25 9.87 19.05
N TYR A 90 7.63 10.75 18.26
CA TYR A 90 6.39 10.43 17.55
C TYR A 90 6.57 9.32 16.52
N THR A 91 7.72 9.32 15.81
CA THR A 91 8.10 8.24 14.89
C THR A 91 8.23 6.91 15.62
N ALA A 92 8.91 6.88 16.77
CA ALA A 92 9.05 5.65 17.56
C ALA A 92 7.68 5.12 18.04
N VAL A 93 6.84 5.99 18.60
CA VAL A 93 5.50 5.64 19.06
C VAL A 93 4.65 5.10 17.90
N TYR A 94 4.69 5.78 16.74
CA TYR A 94 3.96 5.35 15.55
C TYR A 94 4.41 3.97 15.06
N ILE A 95 5.72 3.72 14.94
CA ILE A 95 6.24 2.41 14.49
C ILE A 95 5.81 1.30 15.45
N ILE A 96 5.95 1.51 16.77
CA ILE A 96 5.62 0.51 17.78
C ILE A 96 4.11 0.21 17.79
N ALA A 97 3.28 1.26 17.85
CA ALA A 97 1.83 1.11 17.85
C ALA A 97 1.36 0.35 16.61
N ARG A 98 1.95 0.67 15.46
CA ARG A 98 1.63 0.03 14.18
C ARG A 98 2.10 -1.42 14.11
N ALA A 99 3.28 -1.73 14.61
CA ALA A 99 3.79 -3.09 14.68
C ALA A 99 2.89 -3.96 15.57
N ILE A 100 2.51 -3.45 16.74
CA ILE A 100 1.58 -4.13 17.66
C ILE A 100 0.22 -4.30 17.00
N GLY A 101 -0.34 -3.26 16.38
CA GLY A 101 -1.64 -3.31 15.73
C GLY A 101 -1.69 -4.31 14.58
N LYS A 102 -0.67 -4.32 13.71
CA LYS A 102 -0.61 -5.28 12.61
C LYS A 102 -0.37 -6.72 13.07
N TYR A 103 0.57 -6.92 14.00
CA TYR A 103 0.86 -8.27 14.49
C TYR A 103 -0.30 -8.84 15.30
N GLY A 104 -0.79 -8.06 16.28
CA GLY A 104 -1.92 -8.43 17.11
C GLY A 104 -3.20 -8.61 16.32
N GLY A 105 -3.55 -7.64 15.46
CA GLY A 105 -4.75 -7.68 14.63
C GLY A 105 -4.75 -8.86 13.65
N ALA A 106 -3.63 -9.12 12.97
CA ALA A 106 -3.52 -10.26 12.06
C ALA A 106 -3.63 -11.59 12.81
N ARG A 107 -3.01 -11.70 13.99
CA ARG A 107 -3.07 -12.91 14.81
C ARG A 107 -4.49 -13.16 15.34
N ILE A 108 -5.12 -12.15 15.94
CA ILE A 108 -6.49 -12.25 16.45
C ILE A 108 -7.45 -12.61 15.32
N GLY A 109 -7.38 -11.90 14.19
CA GLY A 109 -8.21 -12.18 13.02
C GLY A 109 -8.01 -13.60 12.47
N ALA A 110 -6.76 -14.03 12.31
CA ALA A 110 -6.44 -15.38 11.84
C ALA A 110 -6.92 -16.47 12.83
N THR A 111 -6.83 -16.21 14.14
CA THR A 111 -7.32 -17.15 15.18
C THR A 111 -8.85 -17.24 15.15
N ILE A 112 -9.57 -16.13 15.08
CA ILE A 112 -11.05 -16.11 15.00
C ILE A 112 -11.53 -16.86 13.75
N MET A 113 -10.80 -16.71 12.63
CA MET A 113 -11.11 -17.38 11.37
C MET A 113 -10.60 -18.83 11.29
N HIS A 114 -10.07 -19.39 12.39
CA HIS A 114 -9.56 -20.77 12.46
C HIS A 114 -8.50 -21.10 11.39
N MET A 115 -7.67 -20.12 11.01
CA MET A 115 -6.62 -20.30 10.02
C MET A 115 -5.49 -21.20 10.55
N PRO A 116 -4.64 -21.79 9.67
CA PRO A 116 -3.49 -22.59 10.09
C PRO A 116 -2.55 -21.84 11.05
N GLU A 117 -1.85 -22.57 11.93
CA GLU A 117 -0.95 -21.95 12.92
C GLU A 117 0.16 -21.10 12.29
N THR A 118 0.64 -21.50 11.10
CA THR A 118 1.63 -20.74 10.33
C THR A 118 1.13 -19.34 10.00
N VAL A 119 -0.13 -19.23 9.56
CA VAL A 119 -0.78 -17.96 9.25
C VAL A 119 -0.97 -17.14 10.54
N GLN A 120 -1.50 -17.75 11.60
CA GLN A 120 -1.71 -17.05 12.88
C GLN A 120 -0.42 -16.47 13.48
N LYS A 121 0.71 -17.19 13.35
CA LYS A 121 1.99 -16.80 13.94
C LYS A 121 2.80 -15.83 13.07
N TYR A 122 2.77 -15.98 11.75
CA TYR A 122 3.71 -15.31 10.86
C TYR A 122 3.11 -14.25 9.93
N LEU A 123 1.79 -14.27 9.67
CA LEU A 123 1.13 -13.26 8.81
C LEU A 123 1.37 -11.83 9.32
N GLY A 124 1.33 -11.63 10.64
CA GLY A 124 1.59 -10.31 11.23
C GLY A 124 2.99 -9.75 10.89
N LEU A 125 4.00 -10.61 10.75
CA LEU A 125 5.36 -10.20 10.39
C LEU A 125 5.47 -9.81 8.91
N THR A 126 4.78 -10.54 8.04
CA THR A 126 4.79 -10.27 6.58
C THR A 126 4.01 -9.01 6.23
N LEU A 127 3.11 -8.56 7.11
CA LEU A 127 2.35 -7.33 6.94
C LEU A 127 3.07 -6.08 7.45
N LEU A 128 4.20 -6.19 8.16
CA LEU A 128 4.92 -5.01 8.68
C LEU A 128 5.37 -4.02 7.58
N PRO A 129 5.88 -4.45 6.40
CA PRO A 129 6.24 -3.54 5.32
C PRO A 129 5.06 -2.66 4.89
N HIS A 130 5.35 -1.42 4.53
CA HIS A 130 4.38 -0.41 4.13
C HIS A 130 5.06 0.88 3.71
N SER A 131 4.86 1.22 2.45
CA SER A 131 5.47 2.40 1.87
C SER A 131 4.43 3.22 1.11
N GLY A 132 3.97 2.76 -0.05
CA GLY A 132 3.20 3.60 -0.97
C GLY A 132 1.82 4.06 -0.46
N VAL A 133 0.96 3.09 -0.12
CA VAL A 133 -0.44 3.35 0.27
C VAL A 133 -0.55 4.29 1.47
N SER A 134 0.40 4.21 2.39
CA SER A 134 0.43 5.04 3.58
C SER A 134 0.66 6.51 3.31
N LEU A 135 1.54 6.81 2.36
CA LEU A 135 1.90 8.17 2.00
C LEU A 135 0.72 8.83 1.29
N VAL A 136 -0.05 8.07 0.50
CA VAL A 136 -1.34 8.53 -0.06
C VAL A 136 -2.30 8.93 1.06
N PHE A 137 -2.51 8.07 2.07
CA PHE A 137 -3.36 8.41 3.22
C PHE A 137 -2.81 9.58 4.05
N THR A 138 -1.49 9.72 4.11
CA THR A 138 -0.83 10.87 4.73
C THR A 138 -1.20 12.15 3.99
N GLY A 139 -1.14 12.16 2.66
CA GLY A 139 -1.58 13.29 1.84
C GLY A 139 -3.04 13.68 2.10
N ILE A 140 -3.94 12.69 2.24
CA ILE A 140 -5.35 12.93 2.58
C ILE A 140 -5.49 13.53 3.99
N ALA A 141 -4.77 12.98 4.97
CA ALA A 141 -4.76 13.50 6.34
C ALA A 141 -4.23 14.94 6.38
N CYS A 142 -3.13 15.22 5.67
CA CYS A 142 -2.54 16.54 5.54
C CYS A 142 -3.51 17.53 4.86
N ALA A 143 -4.24 17.12 3.82
CA ALA A 143 -5.26 17.95 3.19
C ALA A 143 -6.40 18.31 4.16
N THR A 144 -6.81 17.36 5.00
CA THR A 144 -7.82 17.60 6.05
C THR A 144 -7.29 18.52 7.15
N LEU A 145 -6.00 18.42 7.46
CA LEU A 145 -5.30 19.21 8.47
C LEU A 145 -4.72 20.52 7.92
N ALA A 146 -5.04 20.92 6.69
CA ALA A 146 -4.49 22.12 6.05
C ALA A 146 -4.59 23.41 6.90
N PRO A 147 -5.63 23.64 7.73
CA PRO A 147 -5.68 24.80 8.62
C PRO A 147 -4.67 24.78 9.78
N LEU A 148 -4.00 23.64 10.03
CA LEU A 148 -3.06 23.40 11.13
C LEU A 148 -1.68 22.98 10.57
N PRO A 149 -0.88 23.93 10.06
CA PRO A 149 0.38 23.63 9.36
C PRO A 149 1.43 22.88 10.20
N ASP A 150 1.44 23.11 11.53
CA ASP A 150 2.32 22.39 12.44
C ASP A 150 1.95 20.90 12.53
N CYS A 151 0.65 20.58 12.56
CA CYS A 151 0.15 19.21 12.56
C CYS A 151 0.45 18.50 11.24
N VAL A 152 0.30 19.21 10.12
CA VAL A 152 0.64 18.69 8.78
C VAL A 152 2.12 18.29 8.73
N SER A 153 3.00 19.19 9.16
CA SER A 153 4.44 18.96 9.16
C SER A 153 4.85 17.80 10.07
N LEU A 154 4.22 17.69 11.25
CA LEU A 154 4.46 16.60 12.19
C LEU A 154 4.00 15.25 11.62
N VAL A 155 2.80 15.18 11.06
CA VAL A 155 2.23 13.94 10.49
C VAL A 155 3.04 13.49 9.28
N GLN A 156 3.34 14.41 8.35
CA GLN A 156 4.14 14.12 7.16
C GLN A 156 5.55 13.65 7.54
N GLY A 157 6.24 14.37 8.44
CA GLY A 157 7.57 14.01 8.93
C GLY A 157 7.60 12.67 9.66
N THR A 158 6.63 12.43 10.54
CA THR A 158 6.52 11.18 11.33
C THR A 158 6.29 9.98 10.43
N ILE A 159 5.33 10.04 9.50
CA ILE A 159 4.98 8.90 8.65
C ILE A 159 6.07 8.65 7.60
N ALA A 160 6.67 9.70 7.04
CA ALA A 160 7.82 9.61 6.15
C ALA A 160 9.01 8.91 6.82
N ALA A 161 9.42 9.39 7.99
CA ALA A 161 10.48 8.80 8.79
C ALA A 161 10.19 7.35 9.12
N ALA A 162 8.96 7.08 9.57
CA ALA A 162 8.52 5.75 9.91
C ALA A 162 8.54 4.81 8.71
N ALA A 163 8.12 5.25 7.52
CA ALA A 163 8.15 4.44 6.31
C ALA A 163 9.58 3.99 5.99
N VAL A 164 10.55 4.91 5.98
CA VAL A 164 11.96 4.60 5.69
C VAL A 164 12.54 3.62 6.72
N ILE A 165 12.41 3.93 8.01
CA ILE A 165 12.95 3.09 9.09
C ILE A 165 12.28 1.72 9.10
N ASN A 166 10.95 1.70 8.98
CA ASN A 166 10.18 0.47 9.01
C ASN A 166 10.49 -0.42 7.80
N GLU A 167 10.69 0.11 6.60
CA GLU A 167 11.02 -0.73 5.43
C GLU A 167 12.34 -1.50 5.61
N ILE A 168 13.36 -0.91 6.25
CA ILE A 168 14.63 -1.60 6.52
C ILE A 168 14.41 -2.80 7.46
N ILE A 169 13.67 -2.61 8.55
CA ILE A 169 13.46 -3.65 9.57
C ILE A 169 12.41 -4.67 9.09
N ALA A 170 11.31 -4.18 8.53
CA ALA A 170 10.14 -4.96 8.18
C ALA A 170 10.41 -5.90 7.02
N VAL A 171 11.23 -5.54 6.02
CA VAL A 171 11.59 -6.46 4.93
C VAL A 171 12.34 -7.68 5.48
N ILE A 172 13.23 -7.49 6.45
CA ILE A 172 13.95 -8.58 7.12
C ILE A 172 12.98 -9.46 7.93
N LEU A 173 12.07 -8.84 8.68
CA LEU A 173 11.08 -9.57 9.47
C LEU A 173 10.07 -10.32 8.61
N ALA A 174 9.62 -9.72 7.51
CA ALA A 174 8.72 -10.34 6.54
C ALA A 174 9.38 -11.56 5.90
N LYS A 175 10.64 -11.44 5.45
CA LYS A 175 11.42 -12.57 4.95
C LYS A 175 11.49 -13.71 5.97
N LYS A 176 11.84 -13.42 7.22
CA LYS A 176 11.86 -14.42 8.30
C LYS A 176 10.47 -15.02 8.57
N GLY A 177 9.40 -14.23 8.41
CA GLY A 177 8.02 -14.71 8.51
C GLY A 177 7.73 -15.77 7.45
N PHE A 178 8.08 -15.50 6.20
CA PHE A 178 7.91 -16.44 5.09
C PHE A 178 8.81 -17.70 5.20
N GLU A 179 10.05 -17.55 5.70
CA GLU A 179 10.93 -18.69 5.97
C GLU A 179 10.35 -19.58 7.07
N LYS A 180 9.87 -18.98 8.17
CA LYS A 180 9.29 -19.72 9.29
C LYS A 180 7.91 -20.32 8.98
N SER A 181 7.17 -19.75 8.04
CA SER A 181 5.92 -20.34 7.56
C SER A 181 6.13 -21.49 6.57
N GLY A 182 7.36 -21.68 6.07
CA GLY A 182 7.69 -22.70 5.07
C GLY A 182 7.37 -22.30 3.63
N GLU A 183 7.01 -21.03 3.39
CA GLU A 183 6.65 -20.50 2.06
C GLU A 183 7.90 -20.21 1.22
N ILE A 184 9.00 -19.83 1.88
CA ILE A 184 10.32 -19.73 1.24
C ILE A 184 11.11 -20.98 1.60
N ARG A 185 11.35 -21.84 0.60
CA ARG A 185 12.34 -22.91 0.72
C ARG A 185 13.73 -22.29 0.73
N VAL A 186 14.34 -22.20 1.89
CA VAL A 186 15.77 -21.90 2.00
C VAL A 186 16.51 -23.09 1.41
N THR A 187 16.99 -22.97 0.18
CA THR A 187 17.94 -23.93 -0.39
C THR A 187 19.17 -23.89 0.51
N SER A 188 19.31 -24.89 1.38
CA SER A 188 20.56 -25.13 2.11
C SER A 188 21.65 -25.24 1.06
N LYS A 189 22.58 -24.29 1.05
CA LYS A 189 23.90 -24.55 0.48
C LYS A 189 24.63 -25.58 1.34
#